data_AF-A0A430FJW6-F1
#
_entry.id   AF-A0A430FJW6-F1
#
_cell.length_a   1.000
_cell.length_b   1.000
_cell.length_c   1.000
_cell.angle_alpha   90.00
_cell.angle_beta   90.00
_cell.angle_gamma   90.00
#
_symmetry.space_group_name_H-M   'P 1'
#
loop_
_entity.id
_entity.type
_entity.pdbx_description
1 polymer ?
#
loop_
_entity_poly.entity_id
_entity_poly.type
_entity_poly.pdbx_seq_one_letter_code
_entity_poly.pdbx_strand_id
1 'polypeptide(L)'
;MNLQPPQNRQEELQRLLDAAYKNYTDDLDNLTDAATDDIETAIARNDLDIKELVNDYTSQASQLADDYYETIRELWSTYTDTELPYHETPTIDPDRILWQVQGGFSNTDFNGLTYTQVKNGQSRAGMTIDDLWPDLTNIDDAQQLIADMIHTSNRLTIQRNMRQDPTHPRWARIPQGPKTCAFCMLLASRGFAYTSEETAGHTKGGNYYHPNCRCTVIPTWGRQQLHGYDETNLKQTYETMKALADKEYGGDLLKAYRSTPGLCTDSVVPDSLKKSPGRPPNFDPDRPFRSFLGSSSLREAVSGTNPHFGEGPEYENNCQRCVVAYEMRRRGFAVRAMPRPMNPDGTPANDTDTNRWQTAFRSEWFDCGQGSGKTDVLRRMDEWGVGSRAIVEITWKNGFRHVFVVENLKHGVQFLDPQTGNMNVSRYFDIIRPGATRIMRCDNAAPTALVRKYCKEE
;
A
#
# COMPACT_ATOMS: atom_id res chain seq x y z
N MET A 1 -33.95 13.92 4.01
CA MET A 1 -34.22 15.34 4.35
C MET A 1 -33.44 16.31 3.43
N ASN A 2 -33.79 17.61 3.33
CA ASN A 2 -33.02 18.64 2.61
C ASN A 2 -33.06 20.00 3.33
N LEU A 3 -32.27 20.14 4.38
CA LEU A 3 -32.15 21.35 5.20
C LEU A 3 -31.51 22.50 4.41
N GLN A 4 -31.86 23.73 4.77
CA GLN A 4 -31.33 24.95 4.16
C GLN A 4 -30.85 25.89 5.28
N PRO A 5 -29.55 26.17 5.41
CA PRO A 5 -29.05 27.10 6.42
C PRO A 5 -29.46 28.54 6.08
N PRO A 6 -29.66 29.41 7.09
CA PRO A 6 -29.75 30.85 6.88
C PRO A 6 -28.58 31.37 6.05
N GLN A 7 -28.82 32.32 5.15
CA GLN A 7 -27.83 32.76 4.16
C GLN A 7 -26.52 33.27 4.80
N ASN A 8 -26.60 33.91 5.96
CA ASN A 8 -25.44 34.39 6.72
C ASN A 8 -24.63 33.29 7.43
N ARG A 9 -25.12 32.04 7.45
CA ARG A 9 -24.49 30.87 8.08
C ARG A 9 -23.99 29.83 7.06
N GLN A 10 -24.32 29.98 5.78
CA GLN A 10 -24.01 28.98 4.73
C GLN A 10 -22.51 28.80 4.49
N GLU A 11 -21.76 29.89 4.34
CA GLU A 11 -20.31 29.83 4.09
C GLU A 11 -19.56 29.18 5.25
N GLU A 12 -19.95 29.53 6.48
CA GLU A 12 -19.36 29.00 7.69
C GLU A 12 -19.63 27.50 7.86
N LEU A 13 -20.89 27.07 7.64
CA LEU A 13 -21.24 25.65 7.65
C LEU A 13 -20.41 24.87 6.62
N GLN A 14 -20.33 25.37 5.38
CA GLN A 14 -19.57 24.70 4.31
C GLN A 14 -18.09 24.56 4.69
N ARG A 15 -17.48 25.61 5.25
CA ARG A 15 -16.09 25.57 5.75
C ARG A 15 -15.87 24.51 6.84
N LEU A 16 -16.82 24.37 7.76
CA LEU A 16 -16.74 23.36 8.82
C LEU A 16 -16.97 21.94 8.30
N LEU A 17 -17.89 21.76 7.36
CA LEU A 17 -18.12 20.48 6.69
C LEU A 17 -16.88 20.03 5.89
N ASP A 18 -16.20 20.95 5.21
CA ASP A 18 -14.95 20.68 4.50
C ASP A 18 -13.81 20.31 5.46
N ALA A 19 -13.70 21.02 6.59
CA ALA A 19 -12.71 20.72 7.62
C ALA A 19 -12.96 19.34 8.26
N ALA A 20 -14.21 19.03 8.60
CA ALA A 20 -14.60 17.73 9.15
C ALA A 20 -14.30 16.59 8.17
N TYR A 21 -14.63 16.77 6.89
CA TYR A 21 -14.32 15.78 5.86
C TYR A 21 -12.82 15.58 5.67
N LYS A 22 -12.03 16.67 5.61
CA LYS A 22 -10.58 16.59 5.47
C LYS A 22 -9.93 15.87 6.63
N ASN A 23 -10.28 16.23 7.87
CA ASN A 23 -9.71 15.59 9.05
C ASN A 23 -10.04 14.10 9.05
N TYR A 24 -11.30 13.75 8.77
CA TYR A 24 -11.72 12.37 8.67
C TYR A 24 -10.97 11.56 7.60
N THR A 25 -10.71 12.13 6.43
CA THR A 25 -9.90 11.45 5.40
C THR A 25 -8.44 11.30 5.82
N ASP A 26 -7.84 12.34 6.40
CA ASP A 26 -6.46 12.30 6.87
C ASP A 26 -6.29 11.29 8.00
N ASP A 27 -7.24 11.23 8.95
CA ASP A 27 -7.22 10.29 10.07
C ASP A 27 -7.37 8.84 9.58
N LEU A 28 -8.21 8.60 8.57
CA LEU A 28 -8.35 7.27 7.97
C LEU A 28 -7.08 6.84 7.24
N ASP A 29 -6.43 7.74 6.50
CA ASP A 29 -5.16 7.47 5.81
C ASP A 29 -4.05 7.19 6.83
N ASN A 30 -3.91 8.03 7.87
CA ASN A 30 -2.95 7.83 8.96
C ASN A 30 -3.19 6.51 9.71
N LEU A 31 -4.45 6.15 9.97
CA LEU A 31 -4.82 4.88 10.61
C LEU A 31 -4.42 3.69 9.73
N THR A 32 -4.64 3.80 8.41
CA THR A 32 -4.29 2.75 7.46
C THR A 32 -2.77 2.58 7.38
N ASP A 33 -2.02 3.66 7.27
CA ASP A 33 -0.56 3.64 7.22
C ASP A 33 0.03 3.02 8.50
N ALA A 34 -0.41 3.49 9.68
CA ALA A 34 0.01 2.95 10.97
C ALA A 34 -0.30 1.46 11.10
N ALA A 35 -1.51 1.04 10.70
CA ALA A 35 -1.91 -0.36 10.70
C ALA A 35 -1.03 -1.23 9.80
N THR A 36 -0.68 -0.73 8.61
CA THR A 36 0.20 -1.47 7.69
C THR A 36 1.64 -1.59 8.19
N ASP A 37 2.15 -0.58 8.89
CA ASP A 37 3.48 -0.60 9.49
C ASP A 37 3.54 -1.52 10.73
N ASP A 38 2.50 -1.47 11.56
CA ASP A 38 2.41 -2.29 12.77
C ASP A 38 2.24 -3.77 12.43
N ILE A 39 1.41 -4.11 11.44
CA ILE A 39 1.23 -5.51 11.04
C ILE A 39 2.49 -6.09 10.40
N GLU A 40 3.24 -5.30 9.63
CA GLU A 40 4.56 -5.69 9.12
C GLU A 40 5.52 -5.98 10.29
N THR A 41 5.53 -5.10 11.29
CA THR A 41 6.37 -5.27 12.49
C THR A 41 6.00 -6.52 13.28
N ALA A 42 4.70 -6.76 13.48
CA ALA A 42 4.19 -7.92 14.21
C ALA A 42 4.57 -9.23 13.51
N ILE A 43 4.42 -9.31 12.18
CA ILE A 43 4.83 -10.47 11.39
C ILE A 43 6.34 -10.68 11.45
N ALA A 44 7.13 -9.60 11.32
CA ALA A 44 8.59 -9.68 11.36
C ALA A 44 9.13 -10.16 12.72
N ARG A 45 8.41 -9.88 13.81
CA ARG A 45 8.73 -10.34 15.17
C ARG A 45 8.13 -11.71 15.51
N ASN A 46 7.31 -12.26 14.62
CA ASN A 46 6.58 -13.50 14.82
C ASN A 46 5.65 -13.43 16.05
N ASP A 47 4.97 -12.28 16.20
CA ASP A 47 4.01 -12.03 17.27
C ASP A 47 2.77 -12.93 17.11
N LEU A 48 2.19 -13.36 18.23
CA LEU A 48 1.07 -14.32 18.24
C LEU A 48 -0.30 -13.64 18.02
N ASP A 49 -0.39 -12.32 18.21
CA ASP A 49 -1.65 -11.59 18.37
C ASP A 49 -2.02 -10.74 17.13
N ILE A 50 -1.57 -11.14 15.94
CA ILE A 50 -1.81 -10.40 14.68
C ILE A 50 -3.32 -10.19 14.41
N LYS A 51 -4.16 -11.16 14.76
CA LYS A 51 -5.62 -11.05 14.61
C LYS A 51 -6.20 -9.96 15.52
N GLU A 52 -5.70 -9.85 16.74
CA GLU A 52 -6.12 -8.81 17.70
C GLU A 52 -5.75 -7.43 17.18
N LEU A 53 -4.52 -7.28 16.67
CA LEU A 53 -4.07 -6.04 16.01
C LEU A 53 -5.00 -5.62 14.86
N VAL A 54 -5.37 -6.54 13.97
CA VAL A 54 -6.31 -6.25 12.88
C VAL A 54 -7.68 -5.82 13.42
N ASN A 55 -8.19 -6.51 14.44
CA ASN A 55 -9.49 -6.20 15.05
C ASN A 55 -9.49 -4.83 15.74
N ASP A 56 -8.41 -4.44 16.40
CA ASP A 56 -8.26 -3.14 17.06
C ASP A 56 -8.29 -2.00 16.05
N TYR A 57 -7.51 -2.10 14.98
CA TYR A 57 -7.51 -1.10 13.90
C TYR A 57 -8.86 -1.04 13.18
N THR A 58 -9.52 -2.19 12.99
CA THR A 58 -10.87 -2.27 12.42
C THR A 58 -11.89 -1.55 13.30
N SER A 59 -11.78 -1.69 14.63
CA SER A 59 -12.65 -1.04 15.60
C SER A 59 -12.41 0.47 15.66
N GLN A 60 -11.14 0.91 15.62
CA GLN A 60 -10.78 2.32 15.51
C GLN A 60 -11.35 2.96 14.24
N ALA A 61 -11.30 2.25 13.11
CA ALA A 61 -11.89 2.73 11.86
C ALA A 61 -13.42 2.90 11.94
N SER A 62 -14.10 2.02 12.69
CA SER A 62 -15.53 2.17 12.98
C SER A 62 -15.77 3.41 13.84
N GLN A 63 -14.96 3.66 14.86
CA GLN A 63 -15.11 4.84 15.72
C GLN A 63 -14.91 6.14 14.94
N LEU A 64 -13.87 6.24 14.11
CA LEU A 64 -13.63 7.42 13.26
C LEU A 64 -14.82 7.71 12.32
N ALA A 65 -15.41 6.66 11.76
CA ALA A 65 -16.59 6.79 10.90
C ALA A 65 -17.84 7.25 11.67
N ASP A 66 -18.02 6.77 12.89
CA ASP A 66 -19.10 7.19 13.79
C ASP A 66 -18.95 8.65 14.22
N ASP A 67 -17.76 9.03 14.69
CA ASP A 67 -17.42 10.39 15.11
C ASP A 67 -17.61 11.39 13.96
N TYR A 68 -17.18 11.03 12.75
CA TYR A 68 -17.40 11.85 11.56
C TYR A 68 -18.89 12.03 11.27
N TYR A 69 -19.68 10.95 11.35
CA TYR A 69 -21.13 10.97 11.12
C TYR A 69 -21.84 11.88 12.12
N GLU A 70 -21.53 11.77 13.41
CA GLU A 70 -22.10 12.64 14.45
C GLU A 70 -21.69 14.10 14.25
N THR A 71 -20.42 14.36 13.93
CA THR A 71 -19.92 15.71 13.70
C THR A 71 -20.70 16.42 12.59
N ILE A 72 -20.84 15.80 11.42
CA ILE A 72 -21.57 16.42 10.31
C ILE A 72 -23.06 16.56 10.60
N ARG A 73 -23.65 15.60 11.33
CA ARG A 73 -25.05 15.65 11.76
C ARG A 73 -25.31 16.80 12.72
N GLU A 74 -24.43 17.00 13.71
CA GLU A 74 -24.48 18.10 14.67
C GLU A 74 -24.30 19.46 13.98
N LEU A 75 -23.36 19.56 13.03
CA LEU A 75 -23.17 20.76 12.22
C LEU A 75 -24.46 21.12 11.47
N TRP A 76 -25.11 20.15 10.83
CA TRP A 76 -26.38 20.37 10.15
C TRP A 76 -27.48 20.78 11.12
N SER A 77 -27.61 20.12 12.27
CA SER A 77 -28.58 20.46 13.33
C SER A 77 -28.41 21.90 13.80
N THR A 78 -27.18 22.29 14.14
CA THR A 78 -26.83 23.59 14.72
C THR A 78 -26.99 24.73 13.72
N TYR A 79 -26.49 24.57 12.50
CA TYR A 79 -26.48 25.65 11.51
C TYR A 79 -27.83 25.86 10.82
N THR A 80 -28.79 24.96 11.03
CA THR A 80 -30.15 25.06 10.50
C THR A 80 -31.21 25.23 11.58
N ASP A 81 -30.79 25.38 12.85
CA ASP A 81 -31.65 25.47 14.02
C ASP A 81 -32.75 24.38 14.04
N THR A 82 -32.40 23.18 13.55
CA THR A 82 -33.31 22.04 13.41
C THR A 82 -32.91 20.96 14.39
N GLU A 83 -33.79 20.62 15.33
CA GLU A 83 -33.57 19.52 16.26
C GLU A 83 -33.71 18.17 15.53
N LEU A 84 -32.61 17.42 15.44
CA LEU A 84 -32.59 16.10 14.81
C LEU A 84 -32.83 15.01 15.87
N PRO A 85 -33.79 14.09 15.68
CA PRO A 85 -34.12 13.06 16.67
C PRO A 85 -32.92 12.20 17.06
N TYR A 86 -32.88 11.69 18.28
CA TYR A 86 -31.84 10.74 18.69
C TYR A 86 -31.83 9.49 17.80
N HIS A 87 -30.64 8.92 17.60
CA HIS A 87 -30.46 7.60 17.02
C HIS A 87 -29.31 6.88 17.72
N GLU A 88 -29.30 5.56 17.64
CA GLU A 88 -28.20 4.76 18.18
C GLU A 88 -27.01 4.75 17.22
N THR A 89 -25.81 4.82 17.80
CA THR A 89 -24.52 4.75 17.11
C THR A 89 -23.73 3.49 17.50
N PRO A 90 -24.17 2.28 17.07
CA PRO A 90 -23.46 1.06 17.42
C PRO A 90 -22.24 0.85 16.53
N THR A 91 -21.07 0.64 17.15
CA THR A 91 -19.88 0.13 16.46
C THR A 91 -20.18 -1.24 15.84
N ILE A 92 -19.47 -1.56 14.75
CA ILE A 92 -19.65 -2.83 14.06
C ILE A 92 -18.60 -3.82 14.57
N ASP A 93 -19.08 -4.99 14.98
CA ASP A 93 -18.25 -6.15 15.33
C ASP A 93 -17.23 -6.46 14.21
N PRO A 94 -15.91 -6.47 14.49
CA PRO A 94 -14.88 -6.80 13.50
C PRO A 94 -15.13 -8.11 12.75
N ASP A 95 -15.75 -9.11 13.38
CA ASP A 95 -16.12 -10.37 12.71
C ASP A 95 -17.11 -10.16 11.57
N ARG A 96 -18.02 -9.18 11.70
CA ARG A 96 -18.94 -8.80 10.64
C ARG A 96 -18.21 -8.14 9.48
N ILE A 97 -17.14 -7.40 9.77
CA ILE A 97 -16.28 -6.78 8.77
C ILE A 97 -15.49 -7.85 8.03
N LEU A 98 -14.85 -8.78 8.75
CA LEU A 98 -14.12 -9.91 8.17
C LEU A 98 -15.02 -10.75 7.26
N TRP A 99 -16.24 -11.05 7.71
CA TRP A 99 -17.23 -11.74 6.89
C TRP A 99 -17.48 -11.01 5.56
N GLN A 100 -17.60 -9.68 5.60
CA GLN A 100 -17.84 -8.88 4.41
C GLN A 100 -16.63 -8.84 3.47
N VAL A 101 -15.42 -8.69 4.02
CA VAL A 101 -14.16 -8.66 3.26
C VAL A 101 -13.91 -9.99 2.55
N GLN A 102 -14.12 -11.11 3.26
CA GLN A 102 -13.88 -12.46 2.74
C GLN A 102 -15.03 -13.00 1.88
N GLY A 103 -16.19 -12.30 1.85
CA GLY A 103 -17.37 -12.78 1.15
C GLY A 103 -18.06 -13.98 1.83
N GLY A 104 -17.81 -14.17 3.13
CA GLY A 104 -18.22 -15.35 3.89
C GLY A 104 -17.71 -16.63 3.25
N PHE A 105 -18.55 -17.66 3.21
CA PHE A 105 -18.23 -18.95 2.58
C PHE A 105 -18.73 -19.06 1.14
N SER A 106 -19.00 -17.93 0.48
CA SER A 106 -19.47 -17.92 -0.92
C SER A 106 -18.41 -18.52 -1.85
N ASN A 107 -18.84 -19.30 -2.85
CA ASN A 107 -17.94 -20.00 -3.79
C ASN A 107 -16.99 -21.03 -3.13
N THR A 108 -17.33 -21.54 -1.95
CA THR A 108 -16.64 -22.66 -1.30
C THR A 108 -17.56 -23.88 -1.23
N ASP A 109 -17.05 -25.01 -0.74
CA ASP A 109 -17.86 -26.20 -0.44
C ASP A 109 -18.91 -25.96 0.67
N PHE A 110 -18.78 -24.86 1.41
CA PHE A 110 -19.67 -24.45 2.50
C PHE A 110 -20.62 -23.31 2.09
N ASN A 111 -20.87 -23.14 0.79
CA ASN A 111 -21.75 -22.11 0.27
C ASN A 111 -23.16 -22.17 0.90
N GLY A 112 -23.73 -20.99 1.20
CA GLY A 112 -25.05 -20.85 1.83
C GLY A 112 -25.03 -20.70 3.35
N LEU A 113 -23.88 -20.81 4.02
CA LEU A 113 -23.75 -20.41 5.42
C LEU A 113 -23.98 -18.90 5.59
N THR A 114 -24.72 -18.52 6.63
CA THR A 114 -24.94 -17.12 7.00
C THR A 114 -24.05 -16.70 8.16
N TYR A 115 -23.75 -15.39 8.22
CA TYR A 115 -22.98 -14.80 9.33
C TYR A 115 -23.52 -15.20 10.71
N THR A 116 -24.84 -15.11 10.91
CA THR A 116 -25.48 -15.43 12.19
C THR A 116 -25.30 -16.91 12.57
N GLN A 117 -25.39 -17.83 11.61
CA GLN A 117 -25.16 -19.25 11.88
C GLN A 117 -23.71 -19.51 12.30
N VAL A 118 -22.74 -18.88 11.64
CA VAL A 118 -21.31 -19.06 11.93
C VAL A 118 -20.95 -18.42 13.27
N LYS A 119 -21.37 -17.17 13.52
CA LYS A 119 -21.09 -16.45 14.77
C LYS A 119 -21.69 -17.14 15.99
N ASN A 120 -22.86 -17.76 15.85
CA ASN A 120 -23.54 -18.46 16.96
C ASN A 120 -23.09 -19.94 17.11
N GLY A 121 -22.10 -20.41 16.36
CA GLY A 121 -21.66 -21.81 16.40
C GLY A 121 -22.70 -22.81 15.90
N GLN A 122 -23.67 -22.36 15.10
CA GLN A 122 -24.78 -23.15 14.55
C GLN A 122 -24.46 -23.75 13.17
N SER A 123 -23.21 -23.62 12.71
CA SER A 123 -22.75 -24.25 11.48
C SER A 123 -22.72 -25.77 11.63
N ARG A 124 -23.55 -26.49 10.85
CA ARG A 124 -23.53 -27.95 10.81
C ARG A 124 -22.22 -28.52 10.27
N ALA A 125 -21.50 -27.72 9.49
CA ALA A 125 -20.17 -28.06 8.96
C ALA A 125 -19.04 -27.80 9.96
N GLY A 126 -19.34 -27.26 11.16
CA GLY A 126 -18.34 -26.91 12.17
C GLY A 126 -17.56 -25.62 11.86
N MET A 127 -17.88 -24.94 10.76
CA MET A 127 -17.21 -23.69 10.36
C MET A 127 -17.48 -22.56 11.36
N THR A 128 -16.42 -21.83 11.67
CA THR A 128 -16.37 -20.69 12.59
C THR A 128 -15.93 -19.43 11.85
N ILE A 129 -15.96 -18.28 12.53
CA ILE A 129 -15.42 -17.06 11.95
C ILE A 129 -13.89 -17.16 11.76
N ASP A 130 -13.22 -17.97 12.59
CA ASP A 130 -11.78 -18.14 12.55
C ASP A 130 -11.30 -18.74 11.23
N ASP A 131 -12.15 -19.56 10.59
CA ASP A 131 -11.88 -20.21 9.30
C ASP A 131 -11.92 -19.24 8.11
N LEU A 132 -12.38 -18.00 8.31
CA LEU A 132 -12.35 -16.95 7.29
C LEU A 132 -11.05 -16.14 7.31
N TRP A 133 -10.23 -16.26 8.35
CA TRP A 133 -8.95 -15.54 8.37
C TRP A 133 -8.01 -16.13 7.32
N PRO A 134 -7.44 -15.30 6.43
CA PRO A 134 -6.45 -15.77 5.48
C PRO A 134 -5.11 -16.05 6.20
N ASP A 135 -4.19 -16.67 5.48
CA ASP A 135 -2.81 -16.80 5.94
C ASP A 135 -2.14 -15.42 6.00
N LEU A 136 -1.73 -14.99 7.19
CA LEU A 136 -1.11 -13.69 7.45
C LEU A 136 0.42 -13.76 7.48
N THR A 137 1.03 -14.88 7.10
CA THR A 137 2.50 -15.01 7.07
C THR A 137 3.16 -14.14 6.01
N ASN A 138 2.44 -13.80 4.94
CA ASN A 138 2.89 -12.87 3.92
C ASN A 138 2.52 -11.44 4.31
N ILE A 139 3.54 -10.58 4.47
CA ILE A 139 3.39 -9.18 4.83
C ILE A 139 2.48 -8.43 3.85
N ASP A 140 2.62 -8.66 2.54
CA ASP A 140 1.83 -7.92 1.54
C ASP A 140 0.33 -8.29 1.64
N ASP A 141 0.04 -9.58 1.86
CA ASP A 141 -1.34 -10.07 2.01
C ASP A 141 -1.96 -9.60 3.33
N ALA A 142 -1.17 -9.56 4.40
CA ALA A 142 -1.59 -9.04 5.71
C ALA A 142 -1.83 -7.52 5.69
N GLN A 143 -0.93 -6.74 5.06
CA GLN A 143 -1.09 -5.31 4.82
C GLN A 143 -2.35 -5.03 4.00
N GLN A 144 -2.61 -5.83 2.96
CA GLN A 144 -3.83 -5.68 2.16
C GLN A 144 -5.08 -6.01 2.97
N LEU A 145 -5.06 -7.08 3.78
CA LEU A 145 -6.20 -7.45 4.61
C LEU A 145 -6.54 -6.34 5.62
N ILE A 146 -5.56 -5.84 6.37
CA ILE A 146 -5.83 -4.84 7.41
C ILE A 146 -6.36 -3.53 6.79
N ALA A 147 -5.85 -3.13 5.63
CA ALA A 147 -6.37 -1.98 4.88
C ALA A 147 -7.81 -2.22 4.38
N ASP A 148 -8.12 -3.41 3.85
CA ASP A 148 -9.47 -3.77 3.40
C ASP A 148 -10.46 -3.83 4.57
N MET A 149 -10.03 -4.32 5.74
CA MET A 149 -10.81 -4.33 6.97
C MET A 149 -11.13 -2.90 7.44
N ILE A 150 -10.13 -2.00 7.49
CA ILE A 150 -10.31 -0.59 7.85
C ILE A 150 -11.30 0.11 6.93
N HIS A 151 -11.10 0.04 5.61
CA HIS A 151 -11.98 0.69 4.64
C HIS A 151 -13.40 0.11 4.61
N THR A 152 -13.54 -1.20 4.87
CA THR A 152 -14.85 -1.85 4.94
C THR A 152 -15.58 -1.50 6.22
N SER A 153 -14.88 -1.47 7.36
CA SER A 153 -15.40 -1.03 8.66
C SER A 153 -16.00 0.36 8.57
N ASN A 154 -15.19 1.32 8.13
CA ASN A 154 -15.56 2.70 7.93
C ASN A 154 -16.89 2.86 7.15
N ARG A 155 -16.96 2.22 6.00
CA ARG A 155 -18.13 2.27 5.11
C ARG A 155 -19.37 1.64 5.71
N LEU A 156 -19.22 0.44 6.30
CA LEU A 156 -20.35 -0.26 6.90
C LEU A 156 -20.91 0.51 8.09
N THR A 157 -20.06 1.19 8.86
CA THR A 157 -20.48 2.02 9.98
C THR A 157 -21.31 3.21 9.53
N ILE A 158 -20.84 4.00 8.55
CA ILE A 158 -21.65 5.11 7.99
C ILE A 158 -22.98 4.58 7.42
N GLN A 159 -22.94 3.48 6.69
CA GLN A 159 -24.15 2.85 6.16
C GLN A 159 -25.13 2.44 7.27
N ARG A 160 -24.62 1.88 8.36
CA ARG A 160 -25.43 1.50 9.51
C ARG A 160 -26.04 2.72 10.19
N ASN A 161 -25.27 3.78 10.41
CA ASN A 161 -25.77 5.02 11.01
C ASN A 161 -26.89 5.61 10.16
N MET A 162 -26.71 5.73 8.84
CA MET A 162 -27.76 6.20 7.93
C MET A 162 -29.04 5.35 7.96
N ARG A 163 -28.91 4.02 8.13
CA ARG A 163 -30.09 3.12 8.22
C ARG A 163 -30.84 3.30 9.53
N GLN A 164 -30.15 3.55 10.63
CA GLN A 164 -30.74 3.73 11.95
C GLN A 164 -31.21 5.17 12.18
N ASP A 165 -30.66 6.13 11.45
CA ASP A 165 -31.02 7.53 11.59
C ASP A 165 -32.45 7.79 11.05
N PRO A 166 -33.39 8.24 11.91
CA PRO A 166 -34.79 8.45 11.53
C PRO A 166 -34.97 9.62 10.54
N THR A 167 -33.94 10.44 10.34
CA THR A 167 -33.97 11.58 9.41
C THR A 167 -33.73 11.20 7.96
N HIS A 168 -33.25 9.96 7.72
CA HIS A 168 -32.92 9.40 6.42
C HIS A 168 -32.10 10.40 5.57
N PRO A 169 -30.84 10.66 5.96
CA PRO A 169 -29.98 11.56 5.20
C PRO A 169 -29.77 11.06 3.78
N ARG A 170 -29.49 12.01 2.88
CA ARG A 170 -28.99 11.65 1.55
C ARG A 170 -27.52 11.32 1.65
N TRP A 171 -26.97 10.64 0.66
CA TRP A 171 -25.55 10.33 0.63
C TRP A 171 -25.02 10.22 -0.79
N ALA A 172 -23.70 10.27 -0.90
CA ALA A 172 -22.95 10.09 -2.13
C ALA A 172 -21.89 9.00 -1.95
N ARG A 173 -21.55 8.32 -3.05
CA ARG A 173 -20.34 7.51 -3.12
C ARG A 173 -19.20 8.42 -3.56
N ILE A 174 -18.16 8.51 -2.75
CA ILE A 174 -17.03 9.38 -3.03
C ILE A 174 -15.81 8.51 -3.37
N PRO A 175 -15.33 8.57 -4.63
CA PRO A 175 -14.04 8.00 -5.02
C PRO A 175 -12.92 8.56 -4.16
N GLN A 176 -12.05 7.70 -3.65
CA GLN A 176 -10.85 8.12 -2.93
C GLN A 176 -9.60 7.87 -3.78
N GLY A 177 -8.62 8.75 -3.65
CA GLY A 177 -7.36 8.69 -4.40
C GLY A 177 -7.48 9.01 -5.90
N PRO A 178 -6.39 8.84 -6.67
CA PRO A 178 -6.31 9.30 -8.05
C PRO A 178 -7.23 8.54 -9.02
N LYS A 179 -7.59 7.28 -8.71
CA LYS A 179 -8.50 6.45 -9.52
C LYS A 179 -9.29 5.51 -8.62
N THR A 180 -10.55 5.29 -8.95
CA THR A 180 -11.46 4.32 -8.33
C THR A 180 -12.00 3.37 -9.41
N CYS A 181 -12.58 2.21 -9.05
CA CYS A 181 -13.09 1.26 -10.04
C CYS A 181 -14.29 1.83 -10.83
N ALA A 182 -14.51 1.30 -12.03
CA ALA A 182 -15.53 1.71 -12.99
C ALA A 182 -16.94 1.73 -12.38
N PHE A 183 -17.25 0.73 -11.56
CA PHE A 183 -18.54 0.66 -10.89
C PHE A 183 -18.75 1.80 -9.89
N CYS A 184 -17.75 2.09 -9.06
CA CYS A 184 -17.84 3.16 -8.08
C CYS A 184 -17.77 4.55 -8.73
N MET A 185 -16.98 4.73 -9.80
CA MET A 185 -16.97 5.97 -10.60
C MET A 185 -18.32 6.23 -11.27
N LEU A 186 -18.94 5.19 -11.82
CA LEU A 186 -20.30 5.25 -12.37
C LEU A 186 -21.29 5.72 -11.31
N LEU A 187 -21.29 5.10 -10.13
CA LEU A 187 -22.23 5.46 -9.07
C LEU A 187 -21.93 6.84 -8.45
N ALA A 188 -20.66 7.26 -8.40
CA ALA A 188 -20.27 8.57 -7.90
C ALA A 188 -20.90 9.70 -8.72
N SER A 189 -21.05 9.54 -10.05
CA SER A 189 -21.66 10.56 -10.92
C SER A 189 -23.07 11.03 -10.52
N ARG A 190 -23.79 10.26 -9.68
CA ARG A 190 -25.11 10.65 -9.18
C ARG A 190 -25.09 11.74 -8.11
N GLY A 191 -23.95 12.01 -7.47
CA GLY A 191 -23.89 12.98 -6.36
C GLY A 191 -24.64 12.52 -5.11
N PHE A 192 -25.07 13.48 -4.29
CA PHE A 192 -25.87 13.26 -3.08
C PHE A 192 -27.34 12.95 -3.39
N ALA A 193 -27.57 11.98 -4.27
CA ALA A 193 -28.90 11.59 -4.74
C ALA A 193 -29.42 10.32 -4.07
N TYR A 194 -28.57 9.58 -3.35
CA TYR A 194 -28.97 8.31 -2.74
C TYR A 194 -29.71 8.57 -1.43
N THR A 195 -30.90 7.99 -1.28
CA THR A 195 -31.72 8.06 -0.07
C THR A 195 -31.84 6.71 0.65
N SER A 196 -31.33 5.65 0.02
CA SER A 196 -31.30 4.29 0.56
C SER A 196 -30.22 3.46 -0.14
N GLU A 197 -29.80 2.36 0.47
CA GLU A 197 -28.90 1.39 -0.17
C GLU A 197 -29.47 0.79 -1.45
N GLU A 198 -30.79 0.65 -1.52
CA GLU A 198 -31.51 0.12 -2.68
C GLU A 198 -31.36 1.01 -3.90
N THR A 199 -31.52 2.32 -3.72
CA THR A 199 -31.32 3.30 -4.81
C THR A 199 -29.85 3.42 -5.24
N ALA A 200 -28.92 2.90 -4.44
CA ALA A 200 -27.50 2.80 -4.76
C ALA A 200 -27.03 1.48 -5.35
N GLY A 201 -27.96 0.54 -5.63
CA GLY A 201 -27.68 -0.69 -6.36
C GLY A 201 -27.97 -1.99 -5.62
N HIS A 202 -28.52 -1.98 -4.39
CA HIS A 202 -28.72 -3.21 -3.60
C HIS A 202 -29.50 -4.33 -4.34
N THR A 203 -30.56 -4.01 -5.09
CA THR A 203 -31.53 -4.97 -5.65
C THR A 203 -31.02 -5.83 -6.82
N LYS A 204 -29.84 -5.55 -7.38
CA LYS A 204 -29.21 -6.38 -8.42
C LYS A 204 -27.80 -6.84 -8.03
N GLY A 205 -27.50 -6.94 -6.73
CA GLY A 205 -26.15 -7.23 -6.25
C GLY A 205 -25.17 -6.06 -6.40
N GLY A 206 -25.64 -4.82 -6.44
CA GLY A 206 -24.83 -3.62 -6.69
C GLY A 206 -24.25 -2.94 -5.44
N ASN A 207 -24.42 -3.51 -4.25
CA ASN A 207 -23.70 -3.07 -3.05
C ASN A 207 -22.59 -4.06 -2.63
N TYR A 208 -22.19 -4.98 -3.52
CA TYR A 208 -20.98 -5.77 -3.30
C TYR A 208 -19.76 -4.91 -3.64
N TYR A 209 -19.13 -4.39 -2.60
CA TYR A 209 -17.79 -3.85 -2.71
C TYR A 209 -16.85 -5.04 -2.92
N HIS A 210 -15.99 -4.94 -3.92
CA HIS A 210 -14.96 -5.94 -4.17
C HIS A 210 -13.75 -5.70 -3.23
N PRO A 211 -12.86 -6.68 -3.05
CA PRO A 211 -11.60 -6.47 -2.33
C PRO A 211 -10.81 -5.29 -2.91
N ASN A 212 -10.08 -4.54 -2.09
CA ASN A 212 -9.33 -3.32 -2.49
C ASN A 212 -10.20 -2.12 -2.92
N CYS A 213 -11.49 -2.09 -2.57
CA CYS A 213 -12.36 -0.96 -2.92
C CYS A 213 -12.18 0.20 -1.92
N ARG A 214 -11.63 1.33 -2.41
CA ARG A 214 -11.32 2.52 -1.59
C ARG A 214 -12.43 3.57 -1.52
N CYS A 215 -13.56 3.39 -2.22
CA CYS A 215 -14.61 4.42 -2.19
C CYS A 215 -15.30 4.50 -0.82
N THR A 216 -15.58 5.71 -0.38
CA THR A 216 -16.30 5.98 0.87
C THR A 216 -17.75 6.35 0.59
N VAL A 217 -18.56 6.33 1.65
CA VAL A 217 -19.95 6.74 1.64
C VAL A 217 -20.04 7.98 2.52
N ILE A 218 -20.50 9.10 1.97
CA ILE A 218 -20.58 10.36 2.72
C ILE A 218 -22.03 10.84 2.77
N PRO A 219 -22.62 11.03 3.97
CA PRO A 219 -23.98 11.50 4.11
C PRO A 219 -24.07 13.03 4.11
N THR A 220 -25.28 13.53 3.89
CA THR A 220 -25.60 14.95 3.96
C THR A 220 -27.08 15.16 4.27
N TRP A 221 -27.38 16.25 4.98
CA TRP A 221 -28.74 16.66 5.30
C TRP A 221 -29.25 17.80 4.43
N GLY A 222 -28.39 18.42 3.62
CA GLY A 222 -28.75 19.54 2.75
C GLY A 222 -27.92 19.56 1.47
N ARG A 223 -27.72 20.75 0.90
CA ARG A 223 -26.80 20.93 -0.22
C ARG A 223 -25.39 21.10 0.33
N GLN A 224 -24.46 20.27 -0.13
CA GLN A 224 -23.06 20.27 0.32
C GLN A 224 -22.15 20.09 -0.87
N GLN A 225 -21.03 20.81 -0.88
CA GLN A 225 -19.89 20.52 -1.73
C GLN A 225 -18.82 19.83 -0.87
N LEU A 226 -18.00 18.98 -1.49
CA LEU A 226 -16.87 18.36 -0.82
C LEU A 226 -15.60 18.73 -1.58
N HIS A 227 -14.60 19.24 -0.88
CA HIS A 227 -13.29 19.47 -1.46
C HIS A 227 -12.73 18.18 -2.10
N GLY A 228 -12.23 18.26 -3.34
CA GLY A 228 -11.72 17.11 -4.10
C GLY A 228 -12.78 16.25 -4.80
N TYR A 229 -14.08 16.52 -4.58
CA TYR A 229 -15.18 15.83 -5.24
C TYR A 229 -15.83 16.72 -6.30
N ASP A 230 -15.39 16.59 -7.56
CA ASP A 230 -15.95 17.32 -8.69
C ASP A 230 -17.16 16.57 -9.29
N GLU A 231 -18.34 16.85 -8.74
CA GLU A 231 -19.61 16.28 -9.24
C GLU A 231 -19.86 16.63 -10.72
N THR A 232 -19.39 17.79 -11.19
CA THR A 232 -19.60 18.24 -12.57
C THR A 232 -18.78 17.39 -13.53
N ASN A 233 -17.50 17.18 -13.23
CA ASN A 233 -16.63 16.32 -14.02
C ASN A 233 -17.14 14.87 -14.02
N LEU A 234 -17.59 14.35 -12.88
CA LEU A 234 -18.14 13.00 -12.79
C LEU A 234 -19.40 12.82 -13.65
N LYS A 235 -20.29 13.84 -13.68
CA LYS A 235 -21.46 13.85 -14.58
C LYS A 235 -21.07 13.92 -16.04
N GLN A 236 -20.11 14.76 -16.40
CA GLN A 236 -19.62 14.87 -17.78
C GLN A 236 -18.97 13.55 -18.24
N THR A 237 -18.20 12.91 -17.36
CA THR A 237 -17.62 11.58 -17.60
C THR A 237 -18.73 10.55 -17.82
N TYR A 238 -19.78 10.55 -17.00
CA TYR A 238 -20.93 9.66 -17.17
C TYR A 238 -21.61 9.86 -18.52
N GLU A 239 -21.89 11.10 -18.92
CA GLU A 239 -22.53 11.40 -20.21
C GLU A 239 -21.66 10.95 -21.39
N THR A 240 -20.35 11.16 -21.29
CA THR A 240 -19.36 10.72 -22.29
C THR A 240 -19.36 9.18 -22.40
N MET A 241 -19.32 8.48 -21.27
CA MET A 241 -19.34 7.01 -21.24
C MET A 241 -20.68 6.44 -21.69
N LYS A 242 -21.79 7.13 -21.42
CA LYS A 242 -23.12 6.74 -21.92
C LYS A 242 -23.20 6.85 -23.43
N ALA A 243 -22.74 7.95 -24.01
CA ALA A 243 -22.67 8.09 -25.46
C ALA A 243 -21.77 7.02 -26.10
N LEU A 244 -20.63 6.71 -25.47
CA LEU A 244 -19.74 5.63 -25.92
C LEU A 244 -20.41 4.25 -25.81
N ALA A 245 -21.11 3.98 -24.71
CA ALA A 245 -21.83 2.73 -24.48
C ALA A 245 -22.91 2.48 -25.53
N ASP A 246 -23.73 3.50 -25.81
CA ASP A 246 -24.79 3.44 -26.82
C ASP A 246 -24.22 3.22 -28.22
N LYS A 247 -23.06 3.81 -28.52
CA LYS A 247 -22.40 3.70 -29.82
C LYS A 247 -21.66 2.37 -30.05
N GLU A 248 -20.94 1.87 -29.05
CA GLU A 248 -19.92 0.81 -29.25
C GLU A 248 -20.16 -0.45 -28.40
N TYR A 249 -21.01 -0.37 -27.37
CA TYR A 249 -21.20 -1.44 -26.40
C TYR A 249 -22.66 -1.83 -26.16
N GLY A 250 -23.58 -1.46 -27.07
CA GLY A 250 -25.00 -1.84 -26.98
C GLY A 250 -25.70 -1.30 -25.72
N GLY A 251 -25.24 -0.15 -25.21
CA GLY A 251 -25.75 0.45 -23.97
C GLY A 251 -25.10 -0.08 -22.68
N ASP A 252 -24.12 -0.98 -22.75
CA ASP A 252 -23.39 -1.45 -21.57
C ASP A 252 -22.41 -0.38 -21.05
N LEU A 253 -22.90 0.37 -20.06
CA LEU A 253 -22.17 1.49 -19.48
C LEU A 253 -20.91 1.06 -18.72
N LEU A 254 -20.96 -0.04 -17.96
CA LEU A 254 -19.78 -0.52 -17.23
C LEU A 254 -18.69 -0.98 -18.19
N LYS A 255 -19.08 -1.61 -19.31
CA LYS A 255 -18.14 -1.97 -20.36
C LYS A 255 -17.49 -0.73 -21.00
N ALA A 256 -18.22 0.36 -21.21
CA ALA A 256 -17.63 1.61 -21.71
C ALA A 256 -16.59 2.22 -20.75
N TYR A 257 -16.92 2.29 -19.44
CA TYR A 257 -15.97 2.76 -18.42
C TYR A 257 -14.71 1.89 -18.38
N ARG A 258 -14.88 0.56 -18.32
CA ARG A 258 -13.75 -0.38 -18.31
C ARG A 258 -12.96 -0.28 -19.61
N SER A 259 -13.58 -0.17 -20.77
CA SER A 259 -12.84 -0.08 -22.04
C SER A 259 -12.11 1.24 -22.26
N THR A 260 -12.27 2.25 -21.39
CA THR A 260 -11.60 3.54 -21.51
C THR A 260 -10.30 3.55 -20.72
N PRO A 261 -9.12 3.53 -21.37
CA PRO A 261 -7.85 3.40 -20.68
C PRO A 261 -7.56 4.46 -19.63
N GLY A 262 -7.16 4.00 -18.45
CA GLY A 262 -6.71 4.87 -17.37
C GLY A 262 -7.81 5.73 -16.74
N LEU A 263 -9.08 5.54 -17.10
CA LEU A 263 -10.20 6.25 -16.48
C LEU A 263 -10.47 5.73 -15.05
N CYS A 264 -10.38 4.43 -14.86
CA CYS A 264 -10.66 3.72 -13.62
C CYS A 264 -9.52 2.77 -13.26
N THR A 265 -9.50 2.26 -12.03
CA THR A 265 -8.48 1.28 -11.59
C THR A 265 -8.60 -0.06 -12.31
N ASP A 266 -9.80 -0.44 -12.71
CA ASP A 266 -10.12 -1.65 -13.48
C ASP A 266 -10.38 -1.37 -14.97
N SER A 267 -9.95 -0.20 -15.47
CA SER A 267 -9.97 0.07 -16.90
C SER A 267 -9.00 -0.85 -17.66
N VAL A 268 -9.39 -1.22 -18.87
CA VAL A 268 -8.57 -1.86 -19.89
C VAL A 268 -7.28 -1.07 -19.99
N VAL A 269 -6.21 -1.76 -19.62
CA VAL A 269 -4.87 -1.25 -19.80
C VAL A 269 -4.60 -1.27 -21.32
N PRO A 270 -4.11 -0.19 -21.96
CA PRO A 270 -3.72 -0.19 -23.38
C PRO A 270 -2.72 -1.30 -23.66
N ASP A 271 -2.72 -1.93 -24.84
CA ASP A 271 -1.78 -3.03 -25.14
C ASP A 271 -0.30 -2.67 -24.89
N SER A 272 0.07 -1.40 -25.11
CA SER A 272 1.40 -0.85 -24.78
C SER A 272 1.72 -0.79 -23.29
N LEU A 273 0.70 -0.79 -22.44
CA LEU A 273 0.77 -0.75 -20.98
C LEU A 273 0.30 -2.08 -20.34
N LYS A 274 -0.35 -2.97 -21.10
CA LYS A 274 -0.79 -4.30 -20.63
C LYS A 274 0.46 -5.06 -20.22
N LYS A 275 0.70 -5.11 -18.91
CA LYS A 275 1.38 -6.27 -18.35
C LYS A 275 0.46 -7.46 -18.64
N SER A 276 0.98 -8.49 -19.30
CA SER A 276 0.20 -9.68 -19.68
C SER A 276 -0.66 -10.17 -18.51
N PRO A 277 -1.97 -10.48 -18.73
CA PRO A 277 -2.83 -10.96 -17.67
C PRO A 277 -2.38 -12.36 -17.26
N GLY A 278 -1.65 -12.39 -16.16
CA GLY A 278 -1.26 -13.57 -15.42
C GLY A 278 -0.83 -13.07 -14.05
N ARG A 279 -1.10 -13.87 -13.00
CA ARG A 279 -0.40 -13.85 -11.71
C ARG A 279 1.01 -13.23 -11.89
N PRO A 280 1.44 -12.23 -11.09
CA PRO A 280 2.77 -11.63 -11.24
C PRO A 280 3.73 -12.81 -11.43
N PRO A 281 4.49 -12.86 -12.54
CA PRO A 281 5.22 -14.06 -12.89
C PRO A 281 5.98 -14.44 -11.64
N ASN A 282 5.73 -15.65 -11.11
CA ASN A 282 6.37 -16.15 -9.89
C ASN A 282 7.77 -15.60 -9.94
N PHE A 283 8.09 -14.66 -9.05
CA PHE A 283 9.40 -14.06 -9.08
C PHE A 283 10.36 -15.24 -9.01
N ASP A 284 11.08 -15.46 -10.12
CA ASP A 284 11.94 -16.60 -10.27
C ASP A 284 13.28 -16.17 -9.70
N PRO A 285 13.66 -16.66 -8.50
CA PRO A 285 14.93 -16.30 -7.90
C PRO A 285 16.12 -16.71 -8.78
N ASP A 286 15.94 -17.67 -9.68
CA ASP A 286 16.97 -18.13 -10.61
C ASP A 286 17.04 -17.25 -11.87
N ARG A 287 15.95 -16.57 -12.23
CA ARG A 287 15.85 -15.65 -13.39
C ARG A 287 15.14 -14.34 -13.04
N PRO A 288 15.69 -13.54 -12.10
CA PRO A 288 15.07 -12.29 -11.65
C PRO A 288 14.99 -11.23 -12.76
N PHE A 289 15.90 -11.27 -13.73
CA PHE A 289 15.99 -10.36 -14.87
C PHE A 289 16.13 -11.14 -16.19
N ARG A 290 15.75 -10.51 -17.30
CA ARG A 290 15.77 -11.04 -18.67
C ARG A 290 17.09 -10.78 -19.37
N SER A 291 17.67 -9.59 -19.21
CA SER A 291 18.92 -9.20 -19.88
C SER A 291 20.13 -9.81 -19.16
N PHE A 292 21.03 -10.42 -19.93
CA PHE A 292 22.23 -11.07 -19.40
C PHE A 292 23.48 -10.37 -19.95
N LEU A 293 24.38 -9.99 -19.05
CA LEU A 293 25.65 -9.33 -19.36
C LEU A 293 26.79 -10.35 -19.57
N GLY A 294 26.53 -11.64 -19.29
CA GLY A 294 27.55 -12.69 -19.34
C GLY A 294 28.50 -12.62 -18.14
N SER A 295 29.71 -13.19 -18.28
CA SER A 295 30.76 -13.05 -17.28
C SER A 295 31.40 -11.66 -17.39
N SER A 296 30.91 -10.69 -16.62
CA SER A 296 31.54 -9.37 -16.50
C SER A 296 32.78 -9.44 -15.61
N SER A 297 33.83 -8.70 -15.96
CA SER A 297 34.98 -8.55 -15.07
C SER A 297 34.56 -7.79 -13.80
N LEU A 298 35.28 -8.02 -12.69
CA LEU A 298 35.04 -7.30 -11.43
C LEU A 298 34.97 -5.77 -11.63
N ARG A 299 35.85 -5.23 -12.49
CA ARG A 299 35.89 -3.79 -12.78
C ARG A 299 34.66 -3.30 -13.53
N GLU A 300 34.19 -4.05 -14.53
CA GLU A 300 32.98 -3.71 -15.30
C GLU A 300 31.70 -3.85 -14.47
N ALA A 301 31.68 -4.80 -13.53
CA ALA A 301 30.58 -4.92 -12.57
C ALA A 301 30.51 -3.68 -11.67
N VAL A 302 31.64 -3.25 -11.10
CA VAL A 302 31.72 -2.05 -10.24
C VAL A 302 31.37 -0.79 -11.03
N SER A 303 32.04 -0.51 -12.15
CA SER A 303 31.85 0.74 -12.90
C SER A 303 30.48 0.84 -13.58
N GLY A 304 29.91 -0.28 -13.99
CA GLY A 304 28.58 -0.31 -14.61
C GLY A 304 27.42 -0.29 -13.61
N THR A 305 27.69 -0.34 -12.30
CA THR A 305 26.61 -0.34 -11.30
C THR A 305 25.89 1.01 -11.23
N ASN A 306 26.63 2.12 -11.18
CA ASN A 306 26.08 3.46 -11.07
C ASN A 306 26.73 4.41 -12.08
N PRO A 307 26.41 4.28 -13.39
CA PRO A 307 27.05 5.08 -14.44
C PRO A 307 26.74 6.57 -14.35
N HIS A 308 25.71 6.96 -13.58
CA HIS A 308 25.24 8.32 -13.39
C HIS A 308 25.75 8.96 -12.08
N PHE A 309 26.72 8.33 -11.41
CA PHE A 309 27.32 8.90 -10.20
C PHE A 309 27.93 10.28 -10.49
N GLY A 310 27.51 11.31 -9.74
CA GLY A 310 27.91 12.70 -9.95
C GLY A 310 26.97 13.53 -10.85
N GLU A 311 25.92 12.93 -11.42
CA GLU A 311 24.92 13.66 -12.22
C GLU A 311 23.86 14.35 -11.36
N GLY A 312 23.64 13.88 -10.12
CA GLY A 312 22.65 14.45 -9.23
C GLY A 312 22.56 13.74 -7.87
N PRO A 313 21.92 14.37 -6.86
CA PRO A 313 21.75 13.81 -5.53
C PRO A 313 21.04 12.46 -5.52
N GLU A 314 20.18 12.16 -6.49
CA GLU A 314 19.52 10.88 -6.64
C GLU A 314 20.48 9.71 -6.96
N TYR A 315 21.63 10.00 -7.56
CA TYR A 315 22.67 9.01 -7.87
C TYR A 315 23.83 9.04 -6.88
N GLU A 316 23.97 10.12 -6.11
CA GLU A 316 24.94 10.22 -5.00
C GLU A 316 24.39 9.67 -3.68
N ASN A 317 23.06 9.59 -3.52
CA ASN A 317 22.39 9.12 -2.30
C ASN A 317 21.68 7.77 -2.46
N ASN A 318 22.15 6.90 -3.36
CA ASN A 318 21.53 5.61 -3.71
C ASN A 318 22.36 4.36 -3.35
N CYS A 319 23.28 4.44 -2.39
CA CYS A 319 24.22 3.35 -2.06
C CYS A 319 23.53 1.97 -1.86
N GLN A 320 22.34 1.97 -1.27
CA GLN A 320 21.46 0.80 -1.09
C GLN A 320 21.09 0.12 -2.42
N ARG A 321 20.79 0.89 -3.46
CA ARG A 321 20.48 0.39 -4.80
C ARG A 321 21.73 -0.16 -5.49
N CYS A 322 22.87 0.48 -5.25
CA CYS A 322 24.14 0.11 -5.83
C CYS A 322 24.61 -1.26 -5.34
N VAL A 323 24.55 -1.56 -4.05
CA VAL A 323 24.99 -2.87 -3.53
C VAL A 323 24.12 -4.03 -4.06
N VAL A 324 22.81 -3.79 -4.27
CA VAL A 324 21.91 -4.79 -4.87
C VAL A 324 22.20 -4.97 -6.36
N ALA A 325 22.28 -3.88 -7.12
CA ALA A 325 22.58 -3.94 -8.56
C ALA A 325 23.94 -4.57 -8.83
N TYR A 326 24.95 -4.26 -8.02
CA TYR A 326 26.27 -4.88 -8.12
C TYR A 326 26.20 -6.40 -8.00
N GLU A 327 25.54 -6.93 -6.98
CA GLU A 327 25.42 -8.38 -6.79
C GLU A 327 24.69 -9.04 -7.96
N MET A 328 23.64 -8.41 -8.47
CA MET A 328 22.92 -8.91 -9.66
C MET A 328 23.79 -8.91 -10.92
N ARG A 329 24.61 -7.87 -11.13
CA ARG A 329 25.63 -7.84 -12.20
C ARG A 329 26.65 -8.97 -12.04
N ARG A 330 27.06 -9.25 -10.80
CA ARG A 330 27.97 -10.35 -10.48
C ARG A 330 27.37 -11.75 -10.61
N ARG A 331 26.04 -11.85 -10.68
CA ARG A 331 25.30 -13.05 -11.10
C ARG A 331 25.08 -13.13 -12.62
N GLY A 332 25.58 -12.15 -13.37
CA GLY A 332 25.56 -12.12 -14.83
C GLY A 332 24.39 -11.35 -15.43
N PHE A 333 23.57 -10.66 -14.63
CA PHE A 333 22.44 -9.88 -15.15
C PHE A 333 22.87 -8.50 -15.63
N ALA A 334 22.29 -8.05 -16.73
CA ALA A 334 22.55 -6.71 -17.27
C ALA A 334 21.63 -5.69 -16.62
N VAL A 335 22.08 -5.17 -15.47
CA VAL A 335 21.32 -4.21 -14.67
C VAL A 335 22.21 -3.11 -14.13
N ARG A 336 21.61 -1.94 -13.88
CA ARG A 336 22.22 -0.81 -13.16
C ARG A 336 21.37 -0.41 -11.96
N ALA A 337 21.95 0.34 -11.03
CA ALA A 337 21.25 0.89 -9.89
C ALA A 337 20.17 1.89 -10.34
N MET A 338 18.99 1.81 -9.74
CA MET A 338 17.98 2.87 -9.86
C MET A 338 18.45 4.14 -9.15
N PRO A 339 17.92 5.33 -9.52
CA PRO A 339 18.07 6.53 -8.71
C PRO A 339 17.32 6.39 -7.39
N ARG A 340 17.73 7.17 -6.39
CA ARG A 340 16.93 7.40 -5.18
C ARG A 340 15.70 8.28 -5.50
N PRO A 341 14.52 8.00 -4.93
CA PRO A 341 13.38 8.89 -4.99
C PRO A 341 13.70 10.29 -4.48
N MET A 342 13.18 11.30 -5.17
CA MET A 342 13.42 12.70 -4.88
C MET A 342 12.11 13.41 -4.58
N ASN A 343 12.13 14.33 -3.63
CA ASN A 343 11.03 15.23 -3.36
C ASN A 343 10.90 16.27 -4.50
N PRO A 344 9.73 16.91 -4.66
CA PRO A 344 9.55 17.97 -5.66
C PRO A 344 10.53 19.15 -5.53
N ASP A 345 11.10 19.36 -4.34
CA ASP A 345 12.10 20.40 -4.06
C ASP A 345 13.54 20.01 -4.44
N GLY A 346 13.74 18.81 -5.01
CA GLY A 346 15.05 18.31 -5.42
C GLY A 346 15.88 17.71 -4.28
N THR A 347 15.33 17.58 -3.07
CA THR A 347 15.98 16.87 -1.96
C THR A 347 15.69 15.37 -2.00
N PRO A 348 16.58 14.50 -1.48
CA PRO A 348 16.29 13.08 -1.38
C PRO A 348 15.03 12.82 -0.56
N ALA A 349 14.06 12.12 -1.15
CA ALA A 349 12.82 11.79 -0.47
C ALA A 349 13.05 10.77 0.67
N ASN A 350 12.09 10.72 1.59
CA ASN A 350 11.98 9.61 2.53
C ASN A 350 11.73 8.33 1.74
N ASP A 351 12.66 7.40 1.86
CA ASP A 351 12.72 6.19 1.05
C ASP A 351 11.93 5.05 1.70
N THR A 352 10.64 5.29 1.96
CA THR A 352 9.74 4.36 2.66
C THR A 352 9.47 3.09 1.85
N ASP A 353 9.44 3.18 0.51
CA ASP A 353 9.23 2.04 -0.39
C ASP A 353 10.45 1.09 -0.53
N THR A 354 11.66 1.56 -0.20
CA THR A 354 12.91 0.82 -0.48
C THR A 354 13.91 0.73 0.68
N ASN A 355 13.50 1.13 1.89
CA ASN A 355 14.27 0.82 3.10
C ASN A 355 14.28 -0.70 3.43
N ARG A 356 13.59 -1.53 2.65
CA ARG A 356 13.64 -3.00 2.70
C ARG A 356 14.84 -3.61 1.95
N TRP A 357 15.84 -2.83 1.53
CA TRP A 357 16.98 -3.34 0.72
C TRP A 357 17.79 -4.42 1.45
N GLN A 358 17.77 -4.41 2.78
CA GLN A 358 18.43 -5.40 3.64
C GLN A 358 17.88 -6.81 3.46
N THR A 359 16.67 -6.96 2.89
CA THR A 359 16.01 -8.24 2.58
C THR A 359 15.92 -8.51 1.08
N ALA A 360 16.69 -7.79 0.25
CA ALA A 360 16.80 -8.05 -1.19
C ALA A 360 17.39 -9.44 -1.49
N PHE A 361 18.12 -10.01 -0.52
CA PHE A 361 18.67 -11.36 -0.55
C PHE A 361 18.26 -12.10 0.73
N ARG A 362 17.81 -13.35 0.60
CA ARG A 362 17.45 -14.19 1.76
C ARG A 362 18.70 -14.69 2.47
N SER A 363 19.27 -13.85 3.31
CA SER A 363 20.50 -14.13 4.05
C SER A 363 20.50 -13.46 5.42
N GLU A 364 21.35 -13.95 6.31
CA GLU A 364 21.48 -13.46 7.67
C GLU A 364 22.48 -12.30 7.75
N TRP A 365 22.12 -11.29 8.54
CA TRP A 365 23.02 -10.20 8.92
C TRP A 365 23.78 -10.58 10.16
N PHE A 366 25.08 -10.37 10.13
CA PHE A 366 25.93 -10.61 11.28
C PHE A 366 26.60 -9.34 11.76
N ASP A 367 26.53 -9.10 13.08
CA ASP A 367 27.24 -7.99 13.71
C ASP A 367 28.76 -8.25 13.74
N CYS A 368 29.52 -7.20 13.42
CA CYS A 368 30.98 -7.14 13.49
C CYS A 368 31.37 -6.14 14.59
N GLY A 369 31.05 -6.50 15.84
CA GLY A 369 31.08 -5.60 16.99
C GLY A 369 32.47 -5.16 17.47
N GLN A 370 33.55 -5.85 17.07
CA GLN A 370 34.89 -5.58 17.58
C GLN A 370 35.59 -4.43 16.84
N GLY A 371 35.86 -3.33 17.55
CA GLY A 371 36.53 -2.16 16.99
C GLY A 371 35.78 -1.61 15.77
N SER A 372 36.46 -1.44 14.63
CA SER A 372 35.81 -1.05 13.37
C SER A 372 35.03 -2.19 12.70
N GLY A 373 35.11 -3.42 13.20
CA GLY A 373 34.54 -4.61 12.59
C GLY A 373 35.33 -5.19 11.43
N LYS A 374 36.43 -4.55 11.00
CA LYS A 374 37.24 -5.00 9.85
C LYS A 374 37.78 -6.43 10.02
N THR A 375 38.30 -6.75 11.21
CA THR A 375 38.84 -8.08 11.51
C THR A 375 37.75 -9.15 11.48
N ASP A 376 36.55 -8.84 12.01
CA ASP A 376 35.40 -9.75 11.96
C ASP A 376 34.90 -9.99 10.53
N VAL A 377 34.86 -8.93 9.71
CA VAL A 377 34.54 -9.05 8.28
C VAL A 377 35.56 -9.95 7.58
N LEU A 378 36.86 -9.70 7.75
CA LEU A 378 37.90 -10.51 7.13
C LEU A 378 37.82 -11.98 7.56
N ARG A 379 37.58 -12.23 8.85
CA ARG A 379 37.39 -13.58 9.39
C ARG A 379 36.19 -14.28 8.75
N ARG A 380 35.03 -13.61 8.62
CA ARG A 380 33.86 -14.21 7.95
C ARG A 380 34.10 -14.48 6.47
N MET A 381 34.77 -13.58 5.76
CA MET A 381 35.11 -13.80 4.35
C MET A 381 36.05 -14.99 4.18
N ASP A 382 36.99 -15.19 5.12
CA ASP A 382 37.86 -16.38 5.17
C ASP A 382 37.04 -17.65 5.45
N GLU A 383 36.17 -17.64 6.46
CA GLU A 383 35.26 -18.74 6.80
C GLU A 383 34.34 -19.13 5.63
N TRP A 384 33.84 -18.16 4.86
CA TRP A 384 33.00 -18.40 3.68
C TRP A 384 33.79 -18.84 2.43
N GLY A 385 35.11 -18.64 2.44
CA GLY A 385 36.02 -19.08 1.40
C GLY A 385 36.06 -18.19 0.16
N VAL A 386 37.00 -18.52 -0.73
CA VAL A 386 37.22 -17.83 -2.02
C VAL A 386 35.97 -17.94 -2.90
N GLY A 387 35.61 -16.82 -3.53
CA GLY A 387 34.42 -16.68 -4.37
C GLY A 387 33.22 -16.08 -3.63
N SER A 388 33.26 -16.02 -2.29
CA SER A 388 32.19 -15.40 -1.50
C SER A 388 32.09 -13.90 -1.74
N ARG A 389 30.86 -13.39 -1.68
CA ARG A 389 30.53 -11.96 -1.82
C ARG A 389 29.55 -11.57 -0.73
N ALA A 390 29.73 -10.38 -0.18
CA ALA A 390 28.90 -9.90 0.91
C ALA A 390 28.70 -8.39 0.84
N ILE A 391 27.60 -7.93 1.43
CA ILE A 391 27.30 -6.52 1.63
C ILE A 391 27.74 -6.14 3.04
N VAL A 392 28.45 -5.03 3.17
CA VAL A 392 28.88 -4.47 4.45
C VAL A 392 28.12 -3.18 4.70
N GLU A 393 27.49 -3.09 5.86
CA GLU A 393 26.83 -1.89 6.35
C GLU A 393 27.65 -1.30 7.49
N ILE A 394 27.86 0.02 7.45
CA ILE A 394 28.63 0.74 8.47
C ILE A 394 27.92 2.01 8.92
N THR A 395 28.25 2.45 10.14
CA THR A 395 28.00 3.82 10.61
C THR A 395 29.32 4.50 10.94
N TRP A 396 29.57 5.68 10.36
CA TRP A 396 30.74 6.49 10.68
C TRP A 396 30.57 7.25 12.00
N LYS A 397 31.67 7.76 12.55
CA LYS A 397 31.67 8.53 13.81
C LYS A 397 30.77 9.78 13.80
N ASN A 398 30.48 10.32 12.61
CA ASN A 398 29.59 11.47 12.42
C ASN A 398 28.09 11.08 12.33
N GLY A 399 27.75 9.79 12.47
CA GLY A 399 26.37 9.30 12.46
C GLY A 399 25.81 8.92 11.08
N PHE A 400 26.51 9.25 9.98
CA PHE A 400 26.08 8.84 8.65
C PHE A 400 26.31 7.34 8.43
N ARG A 401 25.38 6.72 7.70
CA ARG A 401 25.42 5.30 7.34
C ARG A 401 25.82 5.13 5.88
N HIS A 402 26.58 4.08 5.60
CA HIS A 402 26.97 3.72 4.23
C HIS A 402 26.96 2.21 4.04
N VAL A 403 26.78 1.78 2.80
CA VAL A 403 26.81 0.36 2.41
C VAL A 403 27.71 0.17 1.21
N PHE A 404 28.49 -0.90 1.23
CA PHE A 404 29.45 -1.23 0.19
C PHE A 404 29.64 -2.76 0.12
N VAL A 405 30.46 -3.24 -0.80
CA VAL A 405 30.61 -4.67 -1.07
C VAL A 405 31.99 -5.18 -0.67
N VAL A 406 32.06 -6.43 -0.25
CA VAL A 406 33.32 -7.16 -0.05
C VAL A 406 33.29 -8.47 -0.82
N GLU A 407 34.41 -8.82 -1.45
CA GLU A 407 34.58 -10.10 -2.15
C GLU A 407 35.86 -10.80 -1.73
N ASN A 408 35.79 -12.12 -1.52
CA ASN A 408 36.96 -12.95 -1.31
C ASN A 408 37.46 -13.48 -2.66
N LEU A 409 38.48 -12.85 -3.23
CA LEU A 409 39.06 -13.26 -4.51
C LEU A 409 40.22 -14.23 -4.27
N LYS A 410 40.64 -14.94 -5.34
CA LYS A 410 41.80 -15.86 -5.28
C LYS A 410 43.09 -15.20 -4.74
N HIS A 411 43.22 -13.88 -4.90
CA HIS A 411 44.39 -13.11 -4.48
C HIS A 411 44.16 -12.26 -3.22
N GLY A 412 43.04 -12.47 -2.52
CA GLY A 412 42.71 -11.80 -1.27
C GLY A 412 41.34 -11.13 -1.25
N VAL A 413 40.97 -10.63 -0.08
CA VAL A 413 39.69 -9.94 0.15
C VAL A 413 39.76 -8.50 -0.35
N GLN A 414 38.78 -8.09 -1.16
CA GLN A 414 38.68 -6.75 -1.72
C GLN A 414 37.40 -6.05 -1.27
N PHE A 415 37.54 -4.80 -0.80
CA PHE A 415 36.43 -3.94 -0.40
C PHE A 415 36.15 -2.93 -1.51
N LEU A 416 34.92 -2.90 -2.02
CA LEU A 416 34.52 -2.22 -3.24
C LEU A 416 33.34 -1.30 -2.94
N ASP A 417 33.34 -0.11 -3.52
CA ASP A 417 32.17 0.76 -3.49
C ASP A 417 31.58 0.91 -4.90
N PRO A 418 30.51 0.15 -5.21
CA PRO A 418 29.87 0.20 -6.51
C PRO A 418 29.04 1.48 -6.74
N GLN A 419 28.79 2.29 -5.71
CA GLN A 419 28.15 3.59 -5.89
C GLN A 419 29.10 4.58 -6.55
N THR A 420 30.34 4.64 -6.06
CA THR A 420 31.36 5.59 -6.53
C THR A 420 32.26 5.01 -7.62
N GLY A 421 32.16 3.71 -7.88
CA GLY A 421 33.06 2.98 -8.78
C GLY A 421 34.44 2.67 -8.17
N ASN A 422 34.62 2.86 -6.86
CA ASN A 422 35.91 2.70 -6.20
C ASN A 422 36.24 1.22 -5.95
N MET A 423 37.40 0.80 -6.45
CA MET A 423 37.88 -0.58 -6.36
C MET A 423 38.59 -0.93 -5.04
N ASN A 424 38.82 0.03 -4.15
CA ASN A 424 39.39 -0.24 -2.83
C ASN A 424 38.94 0.81 -1.80
N VAL A 425 37.99 0.42 -0.94
CA VAL A 425 37.47 1.26 0.13
C VAL A 425 37.82 0.75 1.53
N SER A 426 38.90 -0.02 1.66
CA SER A 426 39.39 -0.52 2.95
C SER A 426 39.68 0.57 4.00
N ARG A 427 39.89 1.82 3.56
CA ARG A 427 40.03 3.02 4.41
C ARG A 427 38.75 3.46 5.12
N TYR A 428 37.57 3.00 4.67
CA TYR A 428 36.31 3.35 5.35
C TYR A 428 36.32 2.91 6.81
N PHE A 429 37.01 1.81 7.11
CA PHE A 429 37.15 1.27 8.46
C PHE A 429 37.93 2.18 9.44
N ASP A 430 38.67 3.18 8.96
CA ASP A 430 39.52 4.03 9.81
C ASP A 430 38.69 5.05 10.63
N ILE A 431 37.47 5.34 10.16
CA ILE A 431 36.58 6.38 10.73
C ILE A 431 35.21 5.83 11.14
N ILE A 432 35.05 4.50 11.18
CA ILE A 432 33.83 3.84 11.66
C ILE A 432 33.62 4.10 13.16
N ARG A 433 32.36 4.26 13.55
CA ARG A 433 31.96 4.22 14.96
C ARG A 433 32.17 2.79 15.48
N PRO A 434 32.93 2.57 16.56
CA PRO A 434 33.19 1.23 17.07
C PRO A 434 31.89 0.44 17.30
N GLY A 435 31.88 -0.82 16.86
CA GLY A 435 30.73 -1.72 16.97
C GLY A 435 29.58 -1.47 15.99
N ALA A 436 29.72 -0.52 15.05
CA ALA A 436 28.66 -0.15 14.12
C ALA A 436 28.87 -0.70 12.70
N THR A 437 29.34 -1.94 12.60
CA THR A 437 29.57 -2.65 11.33
C THR A 437 28.77 -3.95 11.33
N ARG A 438 28.10 -4.24 10.21
CA ARG A 438 27.39 -5.51 9.97
C ARG A 438 27.69 -6.04 8.58
N ILE A 439 27.57 -7.34 8.38
CA ILE A 439 27.84 -7.99 7.11
C ILE A 439 26.79 -9.05 6.80
N MET A 440 26.39 -9.15 5.53
CA MET A 440 25.47 -10.17 5.03
C MET A 440 26.07 -10.82 3.79
N ARG A 441 26.25 -12.15 3.82
CA ARG A 441 26.67 -12.91 2.64
C ARG A 441 25.57 -12.87 1.59
N CYS A 442 25.90 -12.55 0.35
CA CYS A 442 24.89 -12.44 -0.71
C CYS A 442 25.12 -13.41 -1.87
N ASP A 443 26.32 -13.92 -2.15
CA ASP A 443 26.58 -14.75 -3.34
C ASP A 443 25.71 -16.01 -3.44
N ASN A 444 25.44 -16.67 -2.31
CA ASN A 444 24.71 -17.92 -2.21
C ASN A 444 23.22 -17.73 -1.82
N ALA A 445 22.79 -16.49 -1.63
CA ALA A 445 21.45 -16.18 -1.16
C ALA A 445 20.46 -16.08 -2.32
N ALA A 446 19.25 -16.62 -2.16
CA ALA A 446 18.19 -16.40 -3.15
C ALA A 446 17.82 -14.90 -3.17
N PRO A 447 17.78 -14.24 -4.33
CA PRO A 447 17.26 -12.89 -4.42
C PRO A 447 15.76 -12.91 -4.09
N THR A 448 15.20 -11.78 -3.68
CA THR A 448 13.75 -11.60 -3.51
C THR A 448 13.20 -10.70 -4.60
N ALA A 449 11.86 -10.60 -4.73
CA ALA A 449 11.23 -9.73 -5.72
C ALA A 449 11.67 -8.26 -5.60
N LEU A 450 12.17 -7.86 -4.43
CA LEU A 450 12.70 -6.54 -4.16
C LEU A 450 13.87 -6.14 -5.04
N VAL A 451 14.68 -7.08 -5.58
CA VAL A 451 15.78 -6.73 -6.49
C VAL A 451 15.30 -5.92 -7.70
N ARG A 452 14.06 -6.15 -8.15
CA ARG A 452 13.44 -5.40 -9.26
C ARG A 452 13.07 -3.95 -8.90
N LYS A 453 13.02 -3.60 -7.60
CA LYS A 453 12.82 -2.22 -7.14
C LYS A 453 14.14 -1.43 -7.13
N TYR A 454 15.28 -2.10 -6.94
CA TYR A 454 16.60 -1.46 -6.83
C TYR A 454 17.36 -1.42 -8.15
N CYS A 455 17.01 -2.28 -9.10
CA CYS A 455 17.72 -2.45 -10.36
C CYS A 455 16.88 -2.05 -11.56
N LYS A 456 17.53 -1.43 -12.56
CA LYS A 456 16.99 -1.21 -13.90
C LYS A 456 17.72 -2.11 -14.89
N GLU A 457 16.99 -2.86 -15.70
CA GLU A 457 17.58 -3.62 -16.81
C GLU A 457 18.22 -2.67 -17.85
N GLU A 458 19.38 -3.10 -18.37
CA GLU A 458 20.12 -2.44 -19.45
C GLU A 458 19.68 -2.92 -20.83
#